data_AF-A0A7D6VCX4-F1
#
_entry.id   AF-A0A7D6VCX4-F1
#
_cell.length_a   1.000
_cell.length_b   1.000
_cell.length_c   1.000
_cell.angle_alpha   90.00
_cell.angle_beta   90.00
_cell.angle_gamma   90.00
#
_symmetry.space_group_name_H-M   'P 1'
#
loop_
_entity.id
_entity.type
_entity.pdbx_description
1 polymer ?
#
loop_
_entity_poly.entity_id
_entity_poly.type
_entity_poly.pdbx_seq_one_letter_code
_entity_poly.pdbx_strand_id
1 'polypeptide(L)'
;MKIRTSRRVAGSGAAGLAGVAIVAVLAAGPQSAYAEPGDHVPVPVTTKSESPRPYYANCVEVRQQLDRPLLRGQPGYRASLDPDGNGIAC
;
A
#
# COMPACT_ATOMS: atom_id res chain seq x y z
N MET A 1 -36.34 -14.18 -24.20
CA MET A 1 -36.64 -12.73 -24.28
C MET A 1 -35.34 -11.95 -24.50
N LYS A 2 -35.14 -11.38 -25.69
CA LYS A 2 -34.07 -10.40 -25.97
C LYS A 2 -34.63 -9.02 -25.65
N ILE A 3 -34.24 -8.41 -24.53
CA ILE A 3 -34.56 -7.01 -24.23
C ILE A 3 -33.42 -6.14 -24.74
N ARG A 4 -33.59 -5.67 -25.99
CA ARG A 4 -32.82 -4.58 -26.58
C ARG A 4 -33.37 -3.27 -26.02
N THR A 5 -32.81 -2.78 -24.92
CA THR A 5 -33.12 -1.42 -24.44
C THR A 5 -32.03 -0.47 -24.91
N SER A 6 -32.19 -0.06 -26.17
CA SER A 6 -31.56 1.12 -26.73
C SER A 6 -32.03 2.35 -25.98
N ARG A 7 -31.10 3.18 -25.49
CA ARG A 7 -31.05 4.62 -25.79
C ARG A 7 -29.79 5.23 -25.20
N ARG A 8 -28.86 5.55 -26.10
CA ARG A 8 -27.77 6.48 -25.87
C ARG A 8 -28.39 7.85 -25.56
N VAL A 9 -28.07 8.43 -24.42
CA VAL A 9 -28.17 9.88 -24.24
C VAL A 9 -26.80 10.44 -24.57
N ALA A 10 -26.72 10.98 -25.77
CA ALA A 10 -25.67 11.90 -26.19
C ALA A 10 -25.85 13.21 -25.39
N GLY A 11 -24.85 13.56 -24.60
CA GLY A 11 -24.75 14.85 -23.94
C GLY A 11 -23.44 15.51 -24.34
N SER A 12 -23.50 16.28 -25.43
CA SER A 12 -22.45 17.18 -25.89
C SER A 12 -22.30 18.34 -24.91
N GLY A 13 -21.11 18.52 -24.35
CA GLY A 13 -20.71 19.72 -23.60
C GLY A 13 -19.32 20.14 -24.07
N ALA A 14 -19.29 21.12 -24.95
CA ALA A 14 -18.09 21.67 -25.58
C ALA A 14 -17.37 22.65 -24.65
N ALA A 15 -16.05 22.74 -24.85
CA ALA A 15 -15.24 23.95 -24.80
C ALA A 15 -15.27 24.80 -23.52
N GLY A 16 -14.25 24.58 -22.68
CA GLY A 16 -13.83 25.50 -21.63
C GLY A 16 -12.33 25.44 -21.42
N LEU A 17 -11.53 25.65 -22.47
CA LEU A 17 -10.09 25.91 -22.35
C LEU A 17 -9.90 27.38 -21.94
N ALA A 18 -10.29 27.72 -20.72
CA ALA A 18 -9.92 28.99 -20.11
C ALA A 18 -8.55 28.81 -19.47
N GLY A 19 -7.54 29.41 -20.11
CA GLY A 19 -6.14 29.31 -19.73
C GLY A 19 -5.90 29.72 -18.28
N VAL A 20 -5.21 28.85 -17.56
CA VAL A 20 -4.43 29.25 -16.39
C VAL A 20 -2.98 29.27 -16.86
N ALA A 21 -2.45 30.48 -16.98
CA ALA A 21 -1.05 30.72 -17.28
C ALA A 21 -0.18 29.96 -16.28
N ILE A 22 0.63 29.02 -16.78
CA ILE A 22 1.69 28.39 -16.01
C ILE A 22 2.73 29.48 -15.77
N VAL A 23 2.67 30.12 -14.60
CA VAL A 23 3.72 31.03 -14.15
C VAL A 23 4.92 30.15 -13.77
N ALA A 24 5.84 29.97 -14.72
CA ALA A 24 7.15 29.39 -14.45
C ALA A 24 7.99 30.40 -13.65
N VAL A 25 7.89 30.36 -12.32
CA VAL A 25 8.87 31.02 -11.45
C VAL A 25 10.04 30.05 -11.25
N LEU A 26 11.03 30.15 -12.12
CA LEU A 26 12.37 29.62 -11.89
C LEU A 26 13.28 30.80 -11.50
N ALA A 27 13.40 31.05 -10.21
CA ALA A 27 14.46 31.88 -9.65
C ALA A 27 15.00 31.21 -8.40
N ALA A 28 16.17 30.62 -8.56
CA ALA A 28 16.95 30.01 -7.52
C ALA A 28 17.43 31.05 -6.49
N GLY A 29 17.24 30.73 -5.22
CA GLY A 29 18.00 31.27 -4.10
C GLY A 29 18.02 30.22 -2.99
N PRO A 30 19.19 29.80 -2.47
CA PRO A 30 19.25 28.89 -1.33
C PRO A 30 18.83 29.68 -0.09
N GLN A 31 17.60 29.48 0.36
CA GLN A 31 17.18 29.87 1.71
C GLN A 31 17.75 28.85 2.70
N SER A 32 19.08 28.94 2.82
CA SER A 32 19.85 28.50 3.96
C SER A 32 19.71 29.60 5.01
N ALA A 33 18.91 29.34 6.03
CA ALA A 33 19.02 29.90 7.38
C ALA A 33 17.69 29.66 8.11
N TYR A 34 17.53 28.47 8.69
CA TYR A 34 17.65 28.32 10.14
C TYR A 34 17.54 26.82 10.44
N ALA A 35 18.67 26.22 10.83
CA ALA A 35 18.64 25.02 11.63
C ALA A 35 18.14 25.45 13.01
N GLU A 36 16.85 25.24 13.26
CA GLU A 36 16.32 25.24 14.62
C GLU A 36 16.57 23.84 15.19
N PRO A 37 17.32 23.67 16.31
CA PRO A 37 17.38 22.40 17.02
C PRO A 37 16.09 22.22 17.81
N GLY A 38 14.99 22.05 17.08
CA GLY A 38 13.68 21.68 17.59
C GLY A 38 13.57 20.17 17.58
N ASP A 39 13.73 19.59 18.76
CA ASP A 39 13.55 18.18 19.09
C ASP A 39 12.09 17.74 18.78
N HIS A 40 11.81 17.46 17.51
CA HIS A 40 10.52 16.94 17.06
C HIS A 40 10.59 15.41 16.92
N VAL A 41 10.44 14.71 18.06
CA VAL A 41 10.14 13.27 18.11
C VAL A 41 8.98 13.12 19.10
N PRO A 42 7.78 12.67 18.67
CA PRO A 42 7.61 11.38 18.02
C PRO A 42 6.72 11.40 16.77
N VAL A 43 7.18 10.76 15.69
CA VAL A 43 6.24 10.18 14.73
C VAL A 43 5.43 9.10 15.48
N PRO A 44 4.09 9.16 15.53
CA PRO A 44 3.33 8.00 15.96
C PRO A 44 3.54 6.93 14.91
N VAL A 45 4.52 6.06 15.14
CA VAL A 45 4.68 4.83 14.39
C VAL A 45 3.36 4.09 14.51
N THR A 46 2.74 3.83 13.36
CA THR A 46 1.54 3.02 13.21
C THR A 46 1.59 1.88 14.19
N THR A 47 0.71 1.88 15.20
CA THR A 47 0.36 0.66 15.90
C THR A 47 -0.20 -0.25 14.83
N LYS A 48 0.66 -1.09 14.23
CA LYS A 48 0.20 -2.25 13.47
C LYS A 48 -0.71 -2.94 14.45
N SER A 49 -2.01 -2.85 14.20
CA SER A 49 -2.99 -3.65 14.90
C SER A 49 -2.53 -5.08 14.63
N GLU A 50 -1.81 -5.65 15.59
CA GLU A 50 -1.32 -7.02 15.55
C GLU A 50 -2.56 -7.86 15.79
N SER A 51 -3.41 -7.93 14.77
CA SER A 51 -4.49 -8.91 14.73
C SER A 51 -3.86 -10.25 15.12
N PRO A 52 -4.47 -11.01 16.05
CA PRO A 52 -3.91 -12.26 16.52
C PRO A 52 -3.50 -13.11 15.32
N ARG A 53 -2.19 -13.31 15.15
CA ARG A 53 -1.68 -14.12 14.05
C ARG A 53 -1.82 -15.60 14.47
N PRO A 54 -2.26 -16.49 13.58
CA PRO A 54 -2.29 -17.91 13.87
C PRO A 54 -0.88 -18.38 14.17
N TYR A 55 -0.73 -19.16 15.24
CA TYR A 55 0.53 -19.77 15.60
C TYR A 55 0.60 -21.12 14.91
N TYR A 56 1.57 -21.28 14.01
CA TYR A 56 1.88 -22.59 13.44
C TYR A 56 3.05 -23.23 14.16
N ALA A 57 2.87 -24.43 14.72
CA ALA A 57 3.92 -25.17 15.41
C ALA A 57 4.93 -25.79 14.43
N ASN A 58 4.45 -26.24 13.27
CA ASN A 58 5.27 -26.91 12.25
C ASN A 58 4.60 -26.82 10.86
N CYS A 59 5.31 -27.28 9.84
CA CYS A 59 4.84 -27.27 8.46
C CYS A 59 3.65 -28.19 8.17
N VAL A 60 3.42 -29.21 8.98
CA VAL A 60 2.23 -30.06 8.84
C VAL A 60 1.00 -29.22 9.16
N GLU A 61 1.00 -28.46 10.26
CA GLU A 61 -0.14 -27.62 10.65
C GLU A 61 -0.46 -26.54 9.61
N VAL A 62 0.58 -25.92 9.03
CA VAL A 62 0.44 -24.97 7.92
C VAL A 62 -0.32 -25.59 6.75
N ARG A 63 0.11 -26.79 6.32
CA ARG A 63 -0.52 -27.49 5.19
C ARG A 63 -1.95 -27.95 5.51
N GLN A 64 -2.22 -28.37 6.74
CA GLN A 64 -3.56 -28.81 7.16
C GLN A 64 -4.57 -27.65 7.23
N GLN A 65 -4.12 -26.43 7.48
CA GLN A 65 -5.01 -25.26 7.61
C GLN A 65 -5.12 -24.44 6.33
N LEU A 66 -4.03 -24.33 5.57
CA LEU A 66 -3.97 -23.44 4.41
C LEU A 66 -3.99 -24.23 3.09
N ASP A 67 -3.62 -25.52 3.10
CA ASP A 67 -3.38 -26.35 1.90
C ASP A 67 -2.38 -25.71 0.92
N ARG A 68 -1.54 -24.79 1.41
CA ARG A 68 -0.54 -24.06 0.64
C ARG A 68 0.70 -23.74 1.48
N PRO A 69 1.86 -23.50 0.83
CA PRO A 69 3.03 -22.97 1.50
C PRO A 69 2.77 -21.59 2.11
N LEU A 70 3.43 -21.31 3.23
CA LEU A 70 3.25 -20.07 3.97
C LEU A 70 4.27 -19.04 3.50
N LEU A 71 3.79 -17.87 3.08
CA LEU A 71 4.64 -16.86 2.46
C LEU A 71 5.00 -15.76 3.46
N ARG A 72 6.17 -15.14 3.27
CA ARG A 72 6.58 -13.98 4.06
C ARG A 72 5.50 -12.89 4.00
N GLY A 73 5.07 -12.43 5.16
CA GLY A 73 4.00 -11.43 5.30
C GLY A 73 2.61 -12.03 5.54
N GLN A 74 2.43 -13.34 5.32
CA GLN A 74 1.22 -14.02 5.76
C GLN A 74 1.16 -14.12 7.29
N PRO A 75 -0.05 -14.13 7.87
CA PRO A 75 -0.21 -14.26 9.30
C PRO A 75 0.29 -15.65 9.74
N GLY A 76 1.15 -15.68 10.77
CA GLY A 76 1.79 -16.90 11.26
C GLY A 76 3.13 -17.26 10.62
N TYR A 77 3.59 -16.54 9.59
CA TYR A 77 4.92 -16.72 9.03
C TYR A 77 5.99 -16.37 10.07
N ARG A 78 7.01 -17.23 10.20
CA ARG A 78 8.15 -17.05 11.11
C ARG A 78 9.40 -17.69 10.51
N ALA A 79 10.58 -17.17 10.87
CA ALA A 79 11.86 -17.72 10.44
C ALA A 79 12.07 -19.19 10.85
N SER A 80 11.50 -19.64 11.98
CA SER A 80 11.60 -21.05 12.39
C SER A 80 10.89 -22.03 11.45
N LEU A 81 9.98 -21.55 10.59
CA LEU A 81 9.31 -22.38 9.57
C LEU A 81 9.97 -22.26 8.19
N ASP A 82 10.87 -21.30 8.01
CA ASP A 82 11.63 -21.05 6.78
C ASP A 82 13.14 -21.07 7.11
N PRO A 83 13.72 -22.28 7.29
CA PRO A 83 15.12 -22.43 7.66
C PRO A 83 16.08 -21.90 6.58
N ASP A 84 15.64 -21.88 5.32
CA ASP A 84 16.42 -21.39 4.18
C ASP A 84 16.33 -19.86 4.02
N GLY A 85 15.32 -19.22 4.62
CA GLY A 85 15.13 -17.77 4.61
C GLY A 85 14.70 -17.19 3.26
N ASN A 86 14.25 -18.03 2.33
CA ASN A 86 13.89 -17.62 0.97
C ASN A 86 12.54 -16.87 0.91
N GLY A 87 11.77 -16.85 2.01
CA GLY A 87 10.45 -16.23 2.10
C GLY A 87 9.28 -17.18 1.89
N ILE A 88 9.55 -18.48 1.76
CA ILE A 88 8.57 -19.55 1.59
C ILE A 88 8.79 -20.54 2.73
N ALA A 89 7.96 -20.43 3.77
CA ALA A 89 7.92 -21.37 4.87
C ALA A 89 7.12 -22.60 4.45
N CYS A 90 7.75 -23.78 4.59
CA CYS A 90 7.21 -25.08 4.17
C CYS A 90 7.00 -25.22 2.65
#